data_AF-A0A815FMG0-F1
#
_entry.id   AF-A0A815FMG0-F1
#
_cell.length_a   1.000
_cell.length_b   1.000
_cell.length_c   1.000
_cell.angle_alpha   90.00
_cell.angle_beta   90.00
_cell.angle_gamma   90.00
#
_symmetry.space_group_name_H-M   'P 1'
#
loop_
_entity.id
_entity.type
_entity.pdbx_description
1 polymer ?
#
loop_
_entity_poly.entity_id
_entity_poly.type
_entity_poly.pdbx_seq_one_letter_code
_entity_poly.pdbx_strand_id
1 'polypeptide(L)'
;MRSFLLYSKYKVDFIVEQKVIFDGTKQSSSVTSFNHSFDFDYKRETKNLYKIMKQCTVAHTIDIQYILNFLSSFDSEQRLILVRELEFQHDYKLVDSILAEKDSLLRSCTLALIMESEELYSRNFHDLLHNAYTTHYRSLLEILLTMNKEDMKKFKDYYKQIYTCSVESDVKNIVTTPTIFYNLILAMLEEQRSEQISHSATSAKQIAKLLYEAGEGTPGLDHETFIQTFAVDSFSQLSAIFDEYEDKYGKPINVAINQKFTHQIERESFEDIIQYTRNPATYFSNILHKSLNENPIDYTSLIRIIIGHSEKDLCEIALEYSKLFELLEQTISKQIETGEIKKLFLKLVTNGHSSDIQTQHSNGQSSHTGMRRNRSQEALDKVLYTLKGIRHQ
;
A
#
# COMPACT_ATOMS: atom_id res chain seq x y z
N MET A 1 22.39 -15.77 -3.38
CA MET A 1 21.19 -15.01 -2.98
C MET A 1 20.95 -13.93 -4.02
N ARG A 2 20.04 -14.16 -4.98
CA ARG A 2 19.61 -13.08 -5.88
C ARG A 2 18.74 -12.16 -5.04
N SER A 3 19.20 -10.92 -4.85
CA SER A 3 18.46 -9.87 -4.17
C SER A 3 17.16 -9.60 -4.92
N PHE A 4 16.03 -9.86 -4.27
CA PHE A 4 14.68 -9.55 -4.76
C PHE A 4 14.51 -8.02 -4.77
N LEU A 5 14.89 -7.38 -5.88
CA LEU A 5 14.89 -5.93 -5.96
C LEU A 5 13.97 -5.47 -7.08
N LEU A 6 13.02 -4.65 -6.67
CA LEU A 6 11.92 -4.11 -7.45
C LEU A 6 12.38 -3.17 -8.57
N TYR A 7 11.52 -3.03 -9.57
CA TYR A 7 11.48 -2.08 -10.67
C TYR A 7 12.45 -2.43 -11.80
N SER A 8 12.32 -3.63 -12.37
CA SER A 8 13.19 -4.10 -13.45
C SER A 8 12.97 -3.34 -14.78
N LYS A 9 13.68 -2.22 -14.90
CA LYS A 9 14.23 -1.57 -16.10
C LYS A 9 13.37 -1.55 -17.38
N TYR A 10 12.69 -0.42 -17.65
CA TYR A 10 12.47 0.15 -19.00
C TYR A 10 12.24 1.67 -18.89
N LYS A 11 12.78 2.41 -19.87
CA LYS A 11 12.68 3.87 -20.02
C LYS A 11 11.28 4.22 -20.54
N VAL A 12 10.57 5.11 -19.86
CA VAL A 12 9.30 5.63 -20.37
C VAL A 12 9.58 7.02 -20.91
N ASP A 13 9.39 7.22 -22.21
CA ASP A 13 9.28 8.57 -22.74
C ASP A 13 7.90 9.11 -22.31
N PHE A 14 7.90 9.91 -21.25
CA PHE A 14 6.72 10.67 -20.84
C PHE A 14 6.43 11.71 -21.92
N ILE A 15 5.31 11.56 -22.64
CA ILE A 15 4.78 12.64 -23.46
C ILE A 15 4.04 13.57 -22.49
N VAL A 16 4.69 14.67 -22.12
CA VAL A 16 4.07 15.72 -21.32
C VAL A 16 3.09 16.49 -22.21
N GLU A 17 1.87 16.00 -22.32
CA GLU A 17 0.72 16.81 -22.72
C GLU A 17 -0.36 16.71 -21.65
N GLN A 18 -0.15 17.31 -20.48
CA GLN A 18 -1.26 17.89 -19.71
C GLN A 18 -0.85 19.19 -19.02
N LYS A 19 -1.48 20.27 -19.50
CA LYS A 19 -1.49 21.58 -18.89
C LYS A 19 -2.50 21.55 -17.74
N VAL A 20 -2.11 21.02 -16.58
CA VAL A 20 -2.96 21.08 -15.38
C VAL A 20 -2.70 22.40 -14.68
N ILE A 21 -3.65 23.33 -14.82
CA ILE A 21 -3.80 24.46 -13.91
C ILE A 21 -4.38 23.89 -12.62
N PHE A 22 -3.60 23.86 -11.54
CA PHE A 22 -4.11 23.53 -10.21
C PHE A 22 -5.04 24.66 -9.76
N ASP A 23 -6.34 24.37 -9.70
CA ASP A 23 -7.31 25.21 -9.00
C ASP A 23 -7.56 24.58 -7.63
N GLY A 24 -7.15 25.28 -6.58
CA GLY A 24 -7.19 24.80 -5.20
C GLY A 24 -8.63 24.62 -4.74
N THR A 25 -9.14 23.39 -4.81
CA THR A 25 -10.43 23.03 -4.20
C THR A 25 -10.25 21.91 -3.19
N LYS A 26 -10.70 22.20 -1.96
CA LYS A 26 -10.67 21.34 -0.77
C LYS A 26 -11.43 20.04 -0.99
N GLN A 27 -10.83 18.89 -0.65
CA GLN A 27 -11.58 17.68 -0.27
C GLN A 27 -10.94 16.89 0.89
N SER A 28 -11.83 16.14 1.55
CA SER A 28 -11.87 15.45 2.85
C SER A 28 -10.59 15.14 3.64
N SER A 29 -10.68 15.38 4.94
CA SER A 29 -9.71 15.10 5.99
C SER A 29 -9.52 13.59 6.28
N SER A 30 -8.44 13.01 5.75
CA SER A 30 -7.70 11.91 6.39
C SER A 30 -6.40 12.46 6.97
N VAL A 31 -5.97 11.96 8.13
CA VAL A 31 -4.80 12.48 8.86
C VAL A 31 -3.54 11.90 8.24
N THR A 32 -2.78 12.72 7.51
CA THR A 32 -1.56 12.27 6.81
C THR A 32 -0.37 12.16 7.78
N SER A 33 0.55 11.22 7.51
CA SER A 33 1.74 10.99 8.35
C SER A 33 2.89 11.99 8.10
N PHE A 34 2.72 12.97 7.22
CA PHE A 34 3.77 13.91 6.86
C PHE A 34 3.40 15.30 7.32
N ASN A 35 4.35 15.99 7.97
CA ASN A 35 4.24 17.42 8.18
C ASN A 35 4.37 18.10 6.82
N HIS A 36 3.26 18.59 6.27
CA HIS A 36 3.29 19.47 5.11
C HIS A 36 4.19 20.66 5.44
N SER A 37 5.34 20.77 4.77
CA SER A 37 6.26 21.88 5.02
C SER A 37 5.60 23.19 4.56
N PHE A 38 5.14 24.00 5.52
CA PHE A 38 4.54 25.32 5.25
C PHE A 38 5.51 26.32 4.56
N ASP A 39 6.81 26.01 4.49
CA ASP A 39 7.85 26.81 3.82
C ASP A 39 8.43 26.10 2.57
N PHE A 40 7.62 25.25 1.92
CA PHE A 40 8.01 24.60 0.68
C PHE A 40 8.06 25.61 -0.49
N ASP A 41 9.27 25.92 -0.94
CA ASP A 41 9.53 26.67 -2.17
C ASP A 41 10.03 25.71 -3.25
N TYR A 42 9.11 25.24 -4.10
CA TYR A 42 9.42 24.28 -5.15
C TYR A 42 10.55 24.74 -6.08
N LYS A 43 10.71 26.06 -6.32
CA LYS A 43 11.79 26.58 -7.20
C LYS A 43 13.14 26.49 -6.50
N ARG A 44 13.20 26.91 -5.24
CA ARG A 44 14.42 26.81 -4.41
C ARG A 44 14.85 25.35 -4.30
N GLU A 45 13.91 24.46 -3.97
CA GLU A 45 14.21 23.05 -3.76
C GLU A 45 14.53 22.30 -5.06
N THR A 46 13.86 22.61 -6.17
CA THR A 46 14.23 22.06 -7.49
C THR A 46 15.64 22.49 -7.88
N LYS A 47 16.02 23.74 -7.63
CA LYS A 47 17.39 24.22 -7.89
C LYS A 47 18.42 23.52 -7.01
N ASN A 48 18.07 23.18 -5.76
CA ASN A 48 18.94 22.40 -4.88
C ASN A 48 19.10 20.97 -5.42
N LEU A 49 18.00 20.30 -5.76
CA LEU A 49 17.99 18.98 -6.39
C LEU A 49 18.79 18.97 -7.70
N TYR A 50 18.63 19.97 -8.56
CA TYR A 50 19.41 20.12 -9.78
C TYR A 50 20.91 20.24 -9.53
N LYS A 51 21.35 21.00 -8.53
CA LYS A 51 22.78 21.09 -8.17
C LYS A 51 23.33 19.72 -7.78
N ILE A 52 22.57 18.95 -7.00
CA ILE A 52 22.93 17.58 -6.60
C ILE A 52 23.05 16.70 -7.84
N MET A 53 22.06 16.75 -8.73
CA MET A 53 22.07 15.94 -9.95
C MET A 53 23.21 16.31 -10.89
N LYS A 54 23.51 17.61 -11.05
CA LYS A 54 24.63 18.08 -11.86
C LYS A 54 25.98 17.58 -11.33
N GLN A 55 26.17 17.57 -10.01
CA GLN A 55 27.38 17.01 -9.39
C GLN A 55 27.50 15.52 -9.65
N CYS A 56 26.39 14.77 -9.55
CA CYS A 56 26.35 13.34 -9.87
C CYS A 56 26.74 13.09 -11.34
N THR A 57 26.22 13.89 -12.28
CA THR A 57 26.57 13.79 -13.70
C THR A 57 28.06 14.03 -13.95
N VAL A 58 28.66 15.04 -13.32
CA VAL A 58 30.09 15.33 -13.44
C VAL A 58 30.94 14.21 -12.84
N ALA A 59 30.51 13.64 -11.72
CA ALA A 59 31.20 12.53 -11.07
C ALA A 59 31.01 11.17 -11.78
N HIS A 60 30.10 11.10 -12.77
CA HIS A 60 29.66 9.85 -13.40
C HIS A 60 29.13 8.81 -12.38
N THR A 61 28.56 9.26 -11.27
CA THR A 61 28.03 8.42 -10.20
C THR A 61 26.83 9.09 -9.55
N ILE A 62 25.78 8.34 -9.24
CA ILE A 62 24.61 8.85 -8.49
C ILE A 62 24.72 8.46 -7.01
N ASP A 63 24.67 9.45 -6.12
CA ASP A 63 24.55 9.22 -4.68
C ASP A 63 23.07 9.02 -4.30
N ILE A 64 22.60 7.77 -4.47
CA ILE A 64 21.21 7.40 -4.16
C ILE A 64 20.88 7.66 -2.68
N GLN A 65 21.85 7.47 -1.79
CA GLN A 65 21.64 7.68 -0.36
C GLN A 65 21.37 9.15 -0.04
N TYR A 66 22.17 10.05 -0.62
CA TYR A 66 21.98 11.47 -0.45
C TYR A 66 20.64 11.93 -1.03
N ILE A 67 20.30 11.45 -2.23
CA ILE A 67 19.01 11.74 -2.89
C ILE A 67 17.84 11.25 -2.03
N LEU A 68 17.92 10.02 -1.50
CA LEU A 68 16.92 9.46 -0.61
C LEU A 68 16.71 10.32 0.64
N ASN A 69 17.81 10.73 1.28
CA ASN A 69 17.77 11.55 2.49
C ASN A 69 17.16 12.94 2.22
N PHE A 70 17.53 13.57 1.10
CA PHE A 70 16.93 14.84 0.66
C PHE A 70 15.42 14.68 0.46
N LEU A 71 15.00 13.72 -0.37
CA LEU A 71 13.61 13.53 -0.75
C LEU A 71 12.73 13.10 0.43
N SER A 72 13.26 12.32 1.38
CA SER A 72 12.52 11.88 2.58
C SER A 72 12.07 13.04 3.48
N SER A 73 12.47 14.28 3.20
CA SER A 73 12.10 15.46 3.98
C SER A 73 10.89 16.21 3.40
N PHE A 74 10.36 15.75 2.27
CA PHE A 74 9.20 16.30 1.58
C PHE A 74 8.08 15.27 1.57
N ASP A 75 6.83 15.71 1.54
CA ASP A 75 5.68 14.83 1.28
C ASP A 75 5.62 14.40 -0.21
N SER A 76 4.74 13.47 -0.56
CA SER A 76 4.64 12.83 -1.87
C SER A 76 4.28 13.83 -2.93
N GLU A 77 3.32 14.73 -2.66
CA GLU A 77 2.95 15.78 -3.60
C GLU A 77 4.15 16.68 -3.90
N GLN A 78 4.88 17.11 -2.86
CA GLN A 78 6.10 17.90 -2.99
C GLN A 78 7.18 17.14 -3.76
N ARG A 79 7.42 15.84 -3.45
CA ARG A 79 8.40 15.01 -4.17
C ARG A 79 8.06 14.91 -5.66
N LEU A 80 6.79 14.68 -6.01
CA LEU A 80 6.34 14.60 -7.40
C LEU A 80 6.46 15.96 -8.11
N ILE A 81 6.16 17.08 -7.44
CA ILE A 81 6.41 18.42 -7.99
C ILE A 81 7.90 18.60 -8.29
N LEU A 82 8.79 18.24 -7.35
CA LEU A 82 10.24 18.38 -7.56
C LEU A 82 10.73 17.53 -8.73
N VAL A 83 10.24 16.29 -8.87
CA VAL A 83 10.61 15.40 -9.97
C VAL A 83 10.17 15.98 -11.31
N ARG A 84 8.91 16.43 -11.41
CA ARG A 84 8.36 17.02 -12.65
C ARG A 84 9.03 18.33 -13.01
N GLU A 85 9.27 19.21 -12.04
CA GLU A 85 9.90 20.51 -12.28
C GLU A 85 11.38 20.36 -12.67
N LEU A 86 12.08 19.38 -12.10
CA LEU A 86 13.45 19.05 -12.48
C LEU A 86 13.53 18.59 -13.94
N GLU A 87 12.60 17.74 -14.38
CA GLU A 87 12.52 17.33 -15.78
C GLU A 87 12.15 18.54 -16.68
N PHE A 88 11.15 19.32 -16.30
CA PHE A 88 10.67 20.45 -17.10
C PHE A 88 11.71 21.59 -17.24
N GLN A 89 12.35 22.02 -16.15
CA GLN A 89 13.27 23.17 -16.16
C GLN A 89 14.68 22.80 -16.62
N HIS A 90 15.09 21.55 -16.40
CA HIS A 90 16.49 21.15 -16.52
C HIS A 90 16.72 19.92 -17.40
N ASP A 91 15.67 19.38 -18.02
CA ASP A 91 15.71 18.18 -18.87
C ASP A 91 16.37 16.98 -18.16
N TYR A 92 16.21 16.92 -16.83
CA TYR A 92 16.81 15.88 -16.00
C TYR A 92 15.74 14.89 -15.52
N LYS A 93 15.73 13.70 -16.14
CA LYS A 93 14.81 12.60 -15.81
C LYS A 93 15.31 11.83 -14.59
N LEU A 94 14.90 12.27 -13.39
CA LEU A 94 15.38 11.66 -12.13
C LEU A 94 14.99 10.18 -12.01
N VAL A 95 13.73 9.84 -12.32
CA VAL A 95 13.23 8.46 -12.29
C VAL A 95 14.09 7.54 -13.17
N ASP A 96 14.31 7.92 -14.43
CA ASP A 96 15.15 7.17 -15.36
C ASP A 96 16.59 7.00 -14.86
N SER A 97 17.13 8.06 -14.25
CA SER A 97 18.49 8.06 -13.71
C SER A 97 18.62 7.07 -12.55
N ILE A 98 17.65 7.04 -11.63
CA ILE A 98 17.63 6.08 -10.52
C ILE A 98 17.35 4.66 -11.02
N LEU A 99 16.49 4.47 -12.03
CA LEU A 99 16.24 3.16 -12.66
C LEU A 99 17.48 2.58 -13.35
N ALA A 100 18.38 3.42 -13.87
CA ALA A 100 19.61 3.00 -14.52
C ALA A 100 20.67 2.49 -13.54
N GLU A 101 20.57 2.87 -12.27
CA GLU A 101 21.49 2.43 -11.22
C GLU A 101 21.34 0.93 -10.90
N LYS A 102 22.40 0.35 -10.34
CA LYS A 102 22.38 -1.05 -9.92
C LYS A 102 21.30 -1.27 -8.86
N ASP A 103 20.57 -2.37 -9.02
CA ASP A 103 19.56 -2.80 -8.07
C ASP A 103 20.10 -2.79 -6.63
N SER A 104 19.44 -2.03 -5.77
CA SER A 104 19.68 -1.99 -4.32
C SER A 104 18.40 -1.63 -3.57
N LEU A 105 18.34 -1.92 -2.26
CA LEU A 105 17.26 -1.49 -1.37
C LEU A 105 17.09 0.04 -1.40
N LEU A 106 18.20 0.78 -1.42
CA LEU A 106 18.18 2.23 -1.52
C LEU A 106 17.53 2.69 -2.82
N ARG A 107 17.91 2.09 -3.96
CA ARG A 107 17.29 2.38 -5.25
C ARG A 107 15.77 2.15 -5.19
N SER A 108 15.33 1.02 -4.65
CA SER A 108 13.90 0.71 -4.54
C SER A 108 13.15 1.67 -3.61
N CYS A 109 13.70 2.02 -2.45
CA CYS A 109 13.10 3.03 -1.57
C CYS A 109 13.03 4.41 -2.21
N THR A 110 14.08 4.82 -2.93
CA THR A 110 14.11 6.10 -3.63
C THR A 110 13.04 6.15 -4.71
N LEU A 111 12.92 5.10 -5.54
CA LEU A 111 11.88 5.00 -6.57
C LEU A 111 10.47 5.05 -5.96
N ALA A 112 10.25 4.32 -4.87
CA ALA A 112 8.97 4.34 -4.16
C ALA A 112 8.58 5.72 -3.59
N LEU A 113 9.54 6.61 -3.36
CA LEU A 113 9.28 7.98 -2.92
C LEU A 113 9.00 8.96 -4.08
N ILE A 114 9.51 8.69 -5.29
CA ILE A 114 9.48 9.66 -6.41
C ILE A 114 8.55 9.28 -7.56
N MET A 115 7.98 8.09 -7.52
CA MET A 115 6.97 7.65 -8.50
C MET A 115 5.57 7.87 -7.95
N GLU A 116 4.62 8.10 -8.85
CA GLU A 116 3.20 7.97 -8.52
C GLU A 116 2.92 6.52 -8.09
N SER A 117 1.98 6.34 -7.16
CA SER A 117 1.68 5.02 -6.58
C SER A 117 1.26 4.01 -7.66
N GLU A 118 0.52 4.47 -8.66
CA GLU A 118 -0.02 3.63 -9.72
C GLU A 118 1.07 3.20 -10.71
N GLU A 119 2.06 4.05 -10.99
CA GLU A 119 3.25 3.67 -11.76
C GLU A 119 4.11 2.69 -10.96
N LEU A 120 4.32 2.96 -9.68
CA LEU A 120 5.09 2.08 -8.80
C LEU A 120 4.45 0.69 -8.72
N TYR A 121 3.13 0.63 -8.56
CA TYR A 121 2.37 -0.61 -8.49
C TYR A 121 2.34 -1.34 -9.81
N SER A 122 2.25 -0.65 -10.97
CA SER A 122 2.29 -1.30 -12.28
C SER A 122 3.63 -2.00 -12.51
N ARG A 123 4.73 -1.37 -12.13
CA ARG A 123 6.07 -1.97 -12.17
C ARG A 123 6.21 -3.12 -11.18
N ASN A 124 5.71 -2.96 -9.94
CA ASN A 124 5.74 -4.03 -8.95
C ASN A 124 4.92 -5.25 -9.40
N PHE A 125 3.74 -5.03 -9.96
CA PHE A 125 2.86 -6.07 -10.46
C PHE A 125 3.53 -6.85 -11.60
N HIS A 126 4.12 -6.14 -12.57
CA HIS A 126 4.87 -6.77 -13.66
C HIS A 126 6.04 -7.62 -13.13
N ASP A 127 6.87 -7.06 -12.24
CA ASP A 127 7.99 -7.81 -11.67
C ASP A 127 7.55 -9.06 -10.90
N LEU A 128 6.45 -8.97 -10.14
CA LEU A 128 5.88 -10.12 -9.44
C LEU A 128 5.36 -11.17 -10.42
N LEU A 129 4.68 -10.74 -11.48
CA LEU A 129 4.07 -11.63 -12.47
C LEU A 129 5.12 -12.38 -13.30
N HIS A 130 6.19 -11.70 -13.73
CA HIS A 130 7.26 -12.28 -14.54
C HIS A 130 8.34 -13.02 -13.74
N ASN A 131 8.34 -12.89 -12.42
CA ASN A 131 9.31 -13.60 -11.59
C ASN A 131 8.89 -15.04 -11.33
N ALA A 132 9.38 -15.97 -12.15
CA ALA A 132 9.13 -17.41 -12.05
C ALA A 132 9.53 -18.04 -10.69
N TYR A 133 10.28 -17.34 -9.85
CA TYR A 133 10.71 -17.81 -8.52
C TYR A 133 10.04 -17.07 -7.36
N THR A 134 9.09 -16.16 -7.64
CA THR A 134 8.40 -15.46 -6.55
C THR A 134 7.53 -16.45 -5.77
N THR A 135 7.51 -16.33 -4.45
CA THR A 135 6.49 -16.97 -3.60
C THR A 135 5.43 -15.96 -3.15
N HIS A 136 5.57 -14.70 -3.58
CA HIS A 136 4.75 -13.56 -3.18
C HIS A 136 3.61 -13.29 -4.17
N TYR A 137 3.03 -14.33 -4.77
CA TYR A 137 1.90 -14.17 -5.71
C TYR A 137 0.73 -13.40 -5.08
N ARG A 138 0.53 -13.55 -3.76
CA ARG A 138 -0.47 -12.79 -2.99
C ARG A 138 -0.27 -11.28 -3.03
N SER A 139 0.95 -10.79 -3.28
CA SER A 139 1.20 -9.35 -3.45
C SER A 139 0.55 -8.80 -4.72
N LEU A 140 0.24 -9.63 -5.73
CA LEU A 140 -0.59 -9.20 -6.86
C LEU A 140 -1.99 -8.81 -6.37
N LEU A 141 -2.59 -9.65 -5.51
CA LEU A 141 -3.89 -9.39 -4.92
C LEU A 141 -3.85 -8.18 -3.97
N GLU A 142 -2.83 -8.09 -3.12
CA GLU A 142 -2.61 -6.97 -2.20
C GLU A 142 -2.62 -5.62 -2.93
N ILE A 143 -1.89 -5.53 -4.06
CA ILE A 143 -1.86 -4.33 -4.90
C ILE A 143 -3.28 -3.98 -5.38
N LEU A 144 -4.02 -4.95 -5.92
CA LEU A 144 -5.36 -4.71 -6.47
C LEU A 144 -6.40 -4.35 -5.39
N LEU A 145 -6.23 -4.86 -4.16
CA LEU A 145 -7.12 -4.52 -3.04
C LEU A 145 -7.07 -3.04 -2.64
N THR A 146 -5.94 -2.38 -2.88
CA THR A 146 -5.76 -0.95 -2.55
C THR A 146 -6.31 0.01 -3.60
N MET A 147 -6.71 -0.49 -4.77
CA MET A 147 -7.08 0.36 -5.90
C MET A 147 -8.56 0.70 -5.92
N ASN A 148 -8.86 2.00 -5.92
CA ASN A 148 -10.15 2.50 -6.37
C ASN A 148 -10.20 2.50 -7.93
N LYS A 149 -11.34 2.86 -8.52
CA LYS A 149 -11.57 2.88 -9.97
C LYS A 149 -10.66 3.85 -10.72
N GLU A 150 -10.37 5.00 -10.13
CA GLU A 150 -9.45 5.99 -10.71
C GLU A 150 -8.01 5.47 -10.69
N ASP A 151 -7.57 4.93 -9.55
CA ASP A 151 -6.24 4.35 -9.36
C ASP A 151 -6.04 3.16 -10.30
N MET A 152 -7.04 2.28 -10.41
CA MET A 152 -7.02 1.13 -11.33
C MET A 152 -6.85 1.57 -12.79
N LYS A 153 -7.52 2.66 -13.19
CA LYS A 153 -7.37 3.20 -14.54
C LYS A 153 -5.95 3.70 -14.78
N LYS A 154 -5.42 4.54 -13.88
CA LYS A 154 -4.04 5.04 -13.96
C LYS A 154 -3.02 3.91 -13.96
N PHE A 155 -3.20 2.90 -13.10
CA PHE A 155 -2.35 1.71 -13.02
C PHE A 155 -2.28 0.98 -14.36
N LYS A 156 -3.44 0.75 -14.99
CA LYS A 156 -3.50 0.11 -16.32
C LYS A 156 -2.88 0.97 -17.41
N ASP A 157 -3.12 2.29 -17.37
CA ASP A 157 -2.55 3.24 -18.33
C ASP A 157 -1.01 3.24 -18.24
N TYR A 158 -0.46 3.32 -17.02
CA TYR A 158 0.99 3.18 -16.78
C TYR A 158 1.51 1.83 -17.24
N TYR A 159 0.84 0.73 -16.89
CA TYR A 159 1.26 -0.62 -17.31
C TYR A 159 1.37 -0.71 -18.83
N LYS A 160 0.34 -0.22 -19.54
CA LYS A 160 0.31 -0.23 -21.00
C LYS A 160 1.36 0.68 -21.61
N GLN A 161 1.63 1.83 -21.02
CA GLN A 161 2.66 2.75 -21.49
C GLN A 161 4.07 2.16 -21.32
N ILE A 162 4.34 1.51 -20.19
CA ILE A 162 5.66 0.94 -19.86
C ILE A 162 5.92 -0.34 -20.66
N TYR A 163 4.94 -1.25 -20.69
CA TYR A 163 5.12 -2.63 -21.18
C TYR A 163 4.52 -2.88 -22.55
N THR A 164 3.86 -1.88 -23.15
CA THR A 164 3.25 -1.96 -24.50
C THR A 164 2.18 -3.03 -24.66
N CYS A 165 1.69 -3.60 -23.56
CA CYS A 165 0.60 -4.58 -23.49
C CYS A 165 -0.36 -4.23 -22.35
N SER A 166 -1.60 -4.74 -22.37
CA SER A 166 -2.48 -4.57 -21.21
C SER A 166 -2.10 -5.56 -20.10
N VAL A 167 -2.29 -5.17 -18.85
CA VAL A 167 -2.02 -6.04 -17.70
C VAL A 167 -2.79 -7.37 -17.78
N GLU A 168 -4.03 -7.35 -18.27
CA GLU A 168 -4.85 -8.55 -18.46
C GLU A 168 -4.26 -9.46 -19.54
N SER A 169 -3.78 -8.88 -20.65
CA SER A 169 -3.11 -9.66 -21.70
C SER A 169 -1.80 -10.27 -21.21
N ASP A 170 -1.06 -9.56 -20.36
CA ASP A 170 0.20 -10.04 -19.81
C ASP A 170 -0.02 -11.20 -18.84
N VAL A 171 -1.00 -11.07 -17.93
CA VAL A 171 -1.42 -12.17 -17.04
C VAL A 171 -1.83 -13.40 -17.85
N LYS A 172 -2.67 -13.24 -18.89
CA LYS A 172 -3.10 -14.34 -19.75
C LYS A 172 -1.95 -15.02 -20.50
N ASN A 173 -0.91 -14.26 -20.87
CA ASN A 173 0.25 -14.80 -21.59
C ASN A 173 1.20 -15.59 -20.67
N ILE A 174 1.38 -15.12 -19.43
CA ILE A 174 2.32 -15.73 -18.47
C ILE A 174 1.69 -16.95 -17.80
N VAL A 175 0.39 -16.87 -17.51
CA VAL A 175 -0.35 -17.93 -16.84
C VAL A 175 -0.86 -18.92 -17.88
N THR A 176 -0.04 -19.92 -18.17
CA THR A 176 -0.35 -20.94 -19.19
C THR A 176 -1.46 -21.92 -18.78
N THR A 177 -1.74 -22.03 -17.47
CA THR A 177 -2.82 -22.86 -16.94
C THR A 177 -3.74 -22.00 -16.07
N PRO A 178 -5.00 -21.79 -16.46
CA PRO A 178 -5.96 -21.05 -15.64
C PRO A 178 -6.10 -21.67 -14.25
N THR A 179 -5.97 -20.85 -13.22
CA THR A 179 -6.20 -21.24 -11.82
C THR A 179 -7.22 -20.31 -11.21
N ILE A 180 -7.87 -20.72 -10.12
CA ILE A 180 -8.84 -19.89 -9.41
C ILE A 180 -8.20 -18.57 -8.95
N PHE A 181 -6.94 -18.62 -8.50
CA PHE A 181 -6.19 -17.42 -8.13
C PHE A 181 -6.05 -16.43 -9.31
N TYR A 182 -5.57 -16.89 -10.46
CA TYR A 182 -5.39 -16.00 -11.61
C TYR A 182 -6.72 -15.56 -12.23
N ASN A 183 -7.76 -16.39 -12.15
CA ASN A 183 -9.11 -15.98 -12.54
C ASN A 183 -9.65 -14.88 -11.60
N LEU A 184 -9.36 -14.95 -10.30
CA LEU A 184 -9.68 -13.88 -9.35
C LEU A 184 -8.92 -12.58 -9.66
N ILE A 185 -7.62 -12.67 -9.95
CA ILE A 185 -6.80 -11.52 -10.39
C ILE A 185 -7.37 -10.91 -11.66
N LEU A 186 -7.70 -11.72 -12.66
CA LEU A 186 -8.31 -11.25 -13.92
C LEU A 186 -9.68 -10.61 -13.68
N ALA A 187 -10.53 -11.20 -12.84
CA ALA A 187 -11.83 -10.63 -12.51
C ALA A 187 -11.69 -9.26 -11.82
N MET A 188 -10.76 -9.12 -10.86
CA MET A 188 -10.50 -7.83 -10.21
C MET A 188 -9.93 -6.77 -11.16
N LEU A 189 -9.20 -7.19 -12.19
CA LEU A 189 -8.74 -6.29 -13.24
C LEU A 189 -9.90 -5.91 -14.17
N GLU A 190 -10.67 -6.87 -14.68
CA GLU A 190 -11.72 -6.65 -15.69
C GLU A 190 -12.94 -5.92 -15.12
N GLU A 191 -13.38 -6.33 -13.93
CA GLU A 191 -14.61 -5.86 -13.29
C GLU A 191 -14.27 -4.89 -12.17
N GLN A 192 -14.57 -3.61 -12.41
CA GLN A 192 -14.30 -2.56 -11.42
C GLN A 192 -15.21 -2.73 -10.20
N ARG A 193 -14.60 -3.13 -9.08
CA ARG A 193 -15.25 -3.23 -7.77
C ARG A 193 -16.16 -2.03 -7.50
N SER A 194 -17.35 -2.29 -6.97
CA SER A 194 -18.27 -1.26 -6.51
C SER A 194 -17.64 -0.45 -5.37
N GLU A 195 -17.77 0.87 -5.43
CA GLU A 195 -17.26 1.80 -4.40
C GLU A 195 -18.38 2.32 -3.51
N GLN A 196 -19.54 1.66 -3.52
CA GLN A 196 -20.69 2.05 -2.71
C GLN A 196 -20.35 1.90 -1.22
N ILE A 197 -20.49 2.99 -0.47
CA ILE A 197 -20.21 3.02 0.98
C ILE A 197 -21.30 2.27 1.76
N SER A 198 -22.55 2.35 1.31
CA SER A 198 -23.67 1.61 1.91
C SER A 198 -23.81 0.20 1.35
N HIS A 199 -24.37 -0.72 2.14
CA HIS A 199 -24.72 -2.06 1.73
C HIS A 199 -26.25 -2.26 1.62
N SER A 200 -26.66 -3.27 0.86
CA SER A 200 -28.04 -3.76 0.76
C SER A 200 -28.19 -5.07 1.54
N ALA A 201 -28.96 -5.03 2.63
CA ALA A 201 -29.24 -6.22 3.46
C ALA A 201 -29.98 -7.32 2.67
N THR A 202 -30.88 -6.93 1.77
CA THR A 202 -31.58 -7.89 0.90
C THR A 202 -30.61 -8.60 -0.04
N SER A 203 -29.71 -7.83 -0.67
CA SER A 203 -28.66 -8.40 -1.54
C SER A 203 -27.71 -9.30 -0.74
N ALA A 204 -27.32 -8.85 0.46
CA ALA A 204 -26.43 -9.62 1.34
C ALA A 204 -27.01 -11.00 1.67
N LYS A 205 -28.30 -11.07 2.05
CA LYS A 205 -29.01 -12.34 2.30
C LYS A 205 -29.08 -13.26 1.09
N GLN A 206 -29.29 -12.68 -0.09
CA GLN A 206 -29.35 -13.43 -1.35
C GLN A 206 -27.98 -13.99 -1.71
N ILE A 207 -26.94 -13.16 -1.68
CA ILE A 207 -25.57 -13.57 -2.03
C ILE A 207 -24.99 -14.53 -0.99
N ALA A 208 -25.24 -14.33 0.31
CA ALA A 208 -24.84 -15.29 1.35
C ALA A 208 -25.45 -16.68 1.09
N LYS A 209 -26.71 -16.73 0.63
CA LYS A 209 -27.35 -17.98 0.22
C LYS A 209 -26.68 -18.58 -1.01
N LEU A 210 -26.37 -17.77 -2.03
CA LEU A 210 -25.69 -18.21 -3.24
C LEU A 210 -24.29 -18.78 -2.92
N LEU A 211 -23.50 -18.12 -2.07
CA LEU A 211 -22.18 -18.63 -1.64
C LEU A 211 -22.28 -19.96 -0.89
N TYR A 212 -23.33 -20.14 -0.08
CA TYR A 212 -23.56 -21.42 0.59
C TYR A 212 -23.86 -22.52 -0.43
N GLU A 213 -24.78 -22.28 -1.36
CA GLU A 213 -25.15 -23.24 -2.42
C GLU A 213 -23.96 -23.53 -3.35
N ALA A 214 -23.14 -22.54 -3.67
CA ALA A 214 -21.92 -22.66 -4.46
C ALA A 214 -20.81 -23.45 -3.75
N GLY A 215 -20.84 -23.55 -2.42
CA GLY A 215 -19.82 -24.22 -1.62
C GLY A 215 -20.37 -25.39 -0.82
N GLU A 216 -20.67 -25.16 0.46
CA GLU A 216 -21.01 -26.20 1.43
C GLU A 216 -22.37 -26.86 1.23
N GLY A 217 -23.31 -26.16 0.61
CA GLY A 217 -24.64 -26.66 0.30
C GLY A 217 -24.67 -27.68 -0.83
N THR A 218 -23.56 -27.88 -1.55
CA THR A 218 -23.44 -28.85 -2.64
C THR A 218 -22.20 -29.75 -2.47
N PRO A 219 -22.18 -30.95 -3.10
CA PRO A 219 -20.98 -31.80 -3.09
C PRO A 219 -19.79 -31.19 -3.84
N GLY A 220 -20.04 -30.29 -4.80
CA GLY A 220 -19.02 -29.60 -5.59
C GLY A 220 -18.57 -28.28 -4.98
N LEU A 221 -17.86 -27.50 -5.80
CA LEU A 221 -17.49 -26.12 -5.52
C LEU A 221 -17.63 -25.33 -6.83
N ASP A 222 -18.54 -24.35 -6.83
CA ASP A 222 -18.66 -23.36 -7.88
C ASP A 222 -17.75 -22.17 -7.55
N HIS A 223 -16.54 -22.23 -8.07
CA HIS A 223 -15.53 -21.19 -7.85
C HIS A 223 -15.89 -19.86 -8.53
N GLU A 224 -16.70 -19.87 -9.59
CA GLU A 224 -17.05 -18.67 -10.36
C GLU A 224 -17.91 -17.73 -9.52
N THR A 225 -18.90 -18.28 -8.80
CA THR A 225 -19.71 -17.51 -7.84
C THR A 225 -18.84 -16.85 -6.77
N PHE A 226 -17.85 -17.57 -6.21
CA PHE A 226 -16.91 -16.98 -5.24
C PHE A 226 -16.06 -15.87 -5.86
N ILE A 227 -15.49 -16.09 -7.05
CA ILE A 227 -14.65 -15.11 -7.74
C ILE A 227 -15.44 -13.83 -8.02
N GLN A 228 -16.63 -13.95 -8.63
CA GLN A 228 -17.48 -12.83 -9.01
C GLN A 228 -17.91 -12.00 -7.80
N THR A 229 -18.41 -12.65 -6.74
CA THR A 229 -18.77 -11.94 -5.50
C THR A 229 -17.57 -11.23 -4.90
N PHE A 230 -16.44 -11.94 -4.72
CA PHE A 230 -15.29 -11.38 -4.02
C PHE A 230 -14.55 -10.32 -4.83
N ALA A 231 -14.60 -10.35 -6.17
CA ALA A 231 -13.95 -9.35 -7.02
C ALA A 231 -14.75 -8.05 -7.15
N VAL A 232 -16.09 -8.12 -7.24
CA VAL A 232 -16.91 -6.98 -7.71
C VAL A 232 -17.67 -6.26 -6.61
N ASP A 233 -18.12 -6.93 -5.56
CA ASP A 233 -18.92 -6.28 -4.52
C ASP A 233 -18.11 -5.24 -3.74
N SER A 234 -18.75 -4.17 -3.27
CA SER A 234 -18.06 -3.20 -2.42
C SER A 234 -17.64 -3.85 -1.09
N PHE A 235 -16.59 -3.34 -0.46
CA PHE A 235 -16.16 -3.90 0.83
C PHE A 235 -17.26 -3.79 1.91
N SER A 236 -18.07 -2.73 1.88
CA SER A 236 -19.25 -2.61 2.76
C SER A 236 -20.28 -3.71 2.51
N GLN A 237 -20.54 -4.04 1.24
CA GLN A 237 -21.45 -5.10 0.83
C GLN A 237 -20.89 -6.48 1.18
N LEU A 238 -19.61 -6.74 0.93
CA LEU A 238 -18.93 -7.98 1.32
C LEU A 238 -18.98 -8.21 2.83
N SER A 239 -18.74 -7.17 3.64
CA SER A 239 -18.87 -7.29 5.10
C SER A 239 -20.26 -7.76 5.50
N ALA A 240 -21.31 -7.15 4.94
CA ALA A 240 -22.69 -7.54 5.21
C ALA A 240 -23.03 -8.96 4.72
N ILE A 241 -22.48 -9.38 3.56
CA ILE A 241 -22.62 -10.75 3.05
C ILE A 241 -22.00 -11.75 4.03
N PHE A 242 -20.81 -11.45 4.55
CA PHE A 242 -20.12 -12.34 5.47
C PHE A 242 -20.86 -12.47 6.81
N ASP A 243 -21.42 -11.37 7.32
CA ASP A 243 -22.26 -11.37 8.53
C ASP A 243 -23.54 -12.22 8.31
N GLU A 244 -24.27 -11.99 7.22
CA GLU A 244 -25.47 -12.77 6.90
C GLU A 244 -25.17 -14.25 6.63
N TYR A 245 -23.98 -14.57 6.10
CA TYR A 245 -23.54 -15.95 5.94
C TYR A 245 -23.35 -16.63 7.30
N GLU A 246 -22.63 -15.98 8.22
CA GLU A 246 -22.37 -16.51 9.55
C GLU A 246 -23.67 -16.66 10.36
N ASP A 247 -24.52 -15.64 10.35
CA ASP A 247 -25.80 -15.65 11.07
C ASP A 247 -26.72 -16.80 10.60
N LYS A 248 -26.73 -17.07 9.29
CA LYS A 248 -27.64 -18.06 8.71
C LYS A 248 -27.11 -19.49 8.74
N TYR A 249 -25.79 -19.67 8.58
CA TYR A 249 -25.17 -21.00 8.44
C TYR A 249 -24.34 -21.42 9.66
N GLY A 250 -24.25 -20.57 10.68
CA GLY A 250 -23.67 -20.87 11.99
C GLY A 250 -22.15 -20.99 11.99
N LYS A 251 -21.48 -20.53 10.94
CA LYS A 251 -20.02 -20.46 10.86
C LYS A 251 -19.56 -19.34 9.92
N PRO A 252 -18.41 -18.70 10.20
CA PRO A 252 -17.79 -17.74 9.31
C PRO A 252 -17.52 -18.29 7.91
N ILE A 253 -17.64 -17.44 6.89
CA ILE A 253 -17.37 -17.80 5.49
C ILE A 253 -15.93 -18.30 5.26
N ASN A 254 -14.94 -17.79 6.02
CA ASN A 254 -13.57 -18.26 5.87
C ASN A 254 -13.38 -19.72 6.32
N VAL A 255 -14.17 -20.20 7.28
CA VAL A 255 -14.17 -21.63 7.64
C VAL A 255 -14.67 -22.47 6.46
N ALA A 256 -15.72 -22.02 5.79
CA ALA A 256 -16.26 -22.70 4.61
C ALA A 256 -15.26 -22.74 3.45
N ILE A 257 -14.61 -21.61 3.17
CA ILE A 257 -13.54 -21.53 2.17
C ILE A 257 -12.40 -22.50 2.52
N ASN A 258 -11.96 -22.52 3.77
CA ASN A 258 -10.88 -23.39 4.20
C ASN A 258 -11.20 -24.89 4.07
N GLN A 259 -12.47 -25.26 4.19
CA GLN A 259 -12.93 -26.64 4.02
C GLN A 259 -13.08 -27.05 2.55
N LYS A 260 -13.44 -26.11 1.66
CA LYS A 260 -13.82 -26.40 0.27
C LYS A 260 -12.70 -26.19 -0.75
N PHE A 261 -11.85 -25.18 -0.57
CA PHE A 261 -10.75 -24.90 -1.49
C PHE A 261 -9.52 -25.74 -1.12
N THR A 262 -8.98 -26.49 -2.08
CA THR A 262 -7.88 -27.44 -1.84
C THR A 262 -6.50 -26.80 -1.94
N HIS A 263 -6.32 -25.78 -2.77
CA HIS A 263 -5.03 -25.11 -2.93
C HIS A 263 -4.84 -23.98 -1.90
N GLN A 264 -3.67 -23.94 -1.28
CA GLN A 264 -3.34 -22.95 -0.23
C GLN A 264 -3.47 -21.52 -0.75
N ILE A 265 -2.96 -21.24 -1.95
CA ILE A 265 -2.99 -19.88 -2.53
C ILE A 265 -4.42 -19.36 -2.70
N GLU A 266 -5.37 -20.24 -3.04
CA GLU A 266 -6.77 -19.87 -3.24
C GLU A 266 -7.42 -19.54 -1.89
N ARG A 267 -7.26 -20.42 -0.89
CA ARG A 267 -7.73 -20.17 0.48
C ARG A 267 -7.19 -18.86 1.02
N GLU A 268 -5.87 -18.68 0.92
CA GLU A 268 -5.18 -17.49 1.41
C GLU A 268 -5.59 -16.21 0.69
N SER A 269 -5.95 -16.30 -0.59
CA SER A 269 -6.42 -15.14 -1.38
C SER A 269 -7.81 -14.70 -0.96
N PHE A 270 -8.74 -15.63 -0.75
CA PHE A 270 -10.05 -15.25 -0.22
C PHE A 270 -9.96 -14.76 1.24
N GLU A 271 -9.09 -15.36 2.05
CA GLU A 271 -8.80 -14.86 3.42
C GLU A 271 -8.25 -13.43 3.40
N ASP A 272 -7.36 -13.10 2.45
CA ASP A 272 -6.85 -11.72 2.28
C ASP A 272 -7.98 -10.73 2.01
N ILE A 273 -8.89 -11.05 1.08
CA ILE A 273 -10.04 -10.19 0.78
C ILE A 273 -10.94 -10.05 2.02
N ILE A 274 -11.19 -11.14 2.76
CA ILE A 274 -12.00 -11.10 3.99
C ILE A 274 -11.35 -10.18 5.03
N GLN A 275 -10.07 -10.38 5.29
CA GLN A 275 -9.34 -9.60 6.29
C GLN A 275 -9.29 -8.11 5.90
N TYR A 276 -8.98 -7.80 4.64
CA TYR A 276 -9.01 -6.43 4.13
C TYR A 276 -10.41 -5.81 4.24
N THR A 277 -11.45 -6.57 3.91
CA THR A 277 -12.85 -6.12 4.02
C THR A 277 -13.22 -5.77 5.47
N ARG A 278 -12.76 -6.56 6.44
CA ARG A 278 -13.05 -6.35 7.86
C ARG A 278 -12.25 -5.21 8.46
N ASN A 279 -10.95 -5.16 8.20
CA ASN A 279 -10.07 -4.09 8.65
C ASN A 279 -8.77 -4.05 7.82
N PRO A 280 -8.63 -3.08 6.90
CA PRO A 280 -7.41 -2.88 6.12
C PRO A 280 -6.15 -2.70 7.00
N ALA A 281 -6.26 -1.99 8.14
CA ALA A 281 -5.12 -1.78 9.02
C ALA A 281 -4.63 -3.09 9.66
N THR A 282 -5.55 -3.98 10.06
CA THR A 282 -5.19 -5.32 10.57
C THR A 282 -4.54 -6.16 9.47
N TYR A 283 -5.08 -6.10 8.25
CA TYR A 283 -4.52 -6.79 7.09
C TYR A 283 -3.05 -6.41 6.85
N PHE A 284 -2.75 -5.12 6.68
CA PHE A 284 -1.38 -4.66 6.47
C PHE A 284 -0.49 -4.89 7.68
N SER A 285 -1.03 -4.81 8.90
CA SER A 285 -0.26 -5.13 10.12
C SER A 285 0.24 -6.57 10.13
N ASN A 286 -0.58 -7.51 9.71
CA ASN A 286 -0.19 -8.92 9.61
C ASN A 286 0.88 -9.14 8.54
N ILE A 287 0.75 -8.47 7.39
CA ILE A 287 1.78 -8.54 6.33
C ILE A 287 3.10 -7.94 6.83
N LEU A 288 3.08 -6.76 7.45
CA LEU A 288 4.27 -6.16 8.06
C LEU A 288 4.92 -7.09 9.07
N HIS A 289 4.13 -7.74 9.93
CA HIS A 289 4.66 -8.64 10.95
C HIS A 289 5.32 -9.85 10.32
N LYS A 290 4.67 -10.46 9.32
CA LYS A 290 5.24 -11.57 8.56
C LYS A 290 6.53 -11.14 7.86
N SER A 291 6.49 -10.07 7.06
CA SER A 291 7.64 -9.60 6.27
C SER A 291 8.85 -9.18 7.12
N LEU A 292 8.64 -8.60 8.31
CA LEU A 292 9.72 -8.25 9.25
C LEU A 292 10.37 -9.48 9.92
N ASN A 293 9.66 -10.60 10.02
CA ASN A 293 10.14 -11.82 10.68
C ASN A 293 10.52 -12.94 9.71
N GLU A 294 10.37 -12.72 8.40
CA GLU A 294 10.87 -13.64 7.38
C GLU A 294 12.40 -13.61 7.28
N ASN A 295 12.98 -14.74 6.87
CA ASN A 295 14.41 -14.87 6.63
C ASN A 295 14.66 -15.43 5.22
N PRO A 296 15.14 -14.62 4.26
CA PRO A 296 15.47 -13.19 4.40
C PRO A 296 14.22 -12.31 4.56
N ILE A 297 14.40 -11.10 5.10
CA ILE A 297 13.34 -10.09 5.25
C ILE A 297 12.72 -9.76 3.89
N ASP A 298 11.39 -9.71 3.82
CA ASP A 298 10.65 -9.29 2.63
C ASP A 298 10.57 -7.77 2.53
N TYR A 299 11.68 -7.15 2.12
CA TYR A 299 11.73 -5.71 1.88
C TYR A 299 10.78 -5.23 0.78
N THR A 300 10.33 -6.10 -0.11
CA THR A 300 9.39 -5.72 -1.17
C THR A 300 8.05 -5.29 -0.56
N SER A 301 7.50 -6.13 0.32
CA SER A 301 6.27 -5.78 1.03
C SER A 301 6.47 -4.66 2.04
N LEU A 302 7.61 -4.60 2.73
CA LEU A 302 7.89 -3.48 3.65
C LEU A 302 7.95 -2.13 2.92
N ILE A 303 8.60 -2.05 1.76
CA ILE A 303 8.66 -0.81 0.97
C ILE A 303 7.26 -0.42 0.51
N ARG A 304 6.50 -1.36 -0.05
CA ARG A 304 5.14 -1.09 -0.54
C ARG A 304 4.22 -0.58 0.57
N ILE A 305 4.25 -1.23 1.73
CA ILE A 305 3.39 -0.83 2.86
C ILE A 305 3.92 0.44 3.52
N ILE A 306 5.17 0.47 4.00
CA ILE A 306 5.68 1.61 4.79
C ILE A 306 5.78 2.89 3.94
N ILE A 307 6.26 2.80 2.70
CA ILE A 307 6.38 4.00 1.86
C ILE A 307 5.04 4.31 1.18
N GLY A 308 4.38 3.31 0.58
CA GLY A 308 3.14 3.50 -0.17
C GLY A 308 1.94 3.93 0.68
N HIS A 309 1.91 3.57 1.96
CA HIS A 309 0.86 3.99 2.88
C HIS A 309 1.26 5.18 3.77
N SER A 310 2.52 5.64 3.71
CA SER A 310 3.01 6.72 4.59
C SER A 310 2.02 7.88 4.63
N GLU A 311 1.63 8.40 3.47
CA GLU A 311 0.76 9.57 3.40
C GLU A 311 -0.74 9.26 3.26
N LYS A 312 -1.13 8.02 3.55
CA LYS A 312 -2.53 7.55 3.46
C LYS A 312 -3.06 7.16 4.84
N ASP A 313 -2.58 6.03 5.35
CA ASP A 313 -3.12 5.32 6.51
C ASP A 313 -2.03 4.55 7.30
N LEU A 314 -0.75 4.87 7.11
CA LEU A 314 0.35 4.22 7.84
C LEU A 314 0.23 4.43 9.35
N CYS A 315 -0.34 5.55 9.81
CA CYS A 315 -0.54 5.77 11.24
C CYS A 315 -1.51 4.73 11.81
N GLU A 316 -2.65 4.53 11.15
CA GLU A 316 -3.66 3.53 11.52
C GLU A 316 -3.07 2.13 11.48
N ILE A 317 -2.29 1.80 10.44
CA ILE A 317 -1.57 0.52 10.33
C ILE A 317 -0.60 0.35 11.51
N ALA A 318 0.20 1.36 11.85
CA ALA A 318 1.17 1.29 12.95
C ALA A 318 0.49 1.14 14.33
N LEU A 319 -0.63 1.83 14.53
CA LEU A 319 -1.45 1.71 15.74
C LEU A 319 -2.06 0.31 15.85
N GLU A 320 -2.61 -0.22 14.76
CA GLU A 320 -3.20 -1.56 14.75
C GLU A 320 -2.14 -2.65 14.94
N TYR A 321 -0.98 -2.52 14.28
CA TYR A 321 0.18 -3.39 14.48
C TYR A 321 0.56 -3.44 15.97
N SER A 322 0.62 -2.29 16.62
CA SER A 322 0.99 -2.18 18.04
C SER A 322 -0.05 -2.76 19.00
N LYS A 323 -1.31 -2.92 18.57
CA LYS A 323 -2.34 -3.65 19.35
C LYS A 323 -2.16 -5.17 19.24
N LEU A 324 -1.76 -5.65 18.06
CA LEU A 324 -1.65 -7.07 17.74
C LEU A 324 -0.31 -7.67 18.18
N PHE A 325 0.76 -6.87 18.15
CA PHE A 325 2.13 -7.32 18.35
C PHE A 325 2.89 -6.44 19.36
N GLU A 326 4.10 -5.99 19.02
CA GLU A 326 4.85 -4.94 19.74
C GLU A 326 4.82 -3.63 18.96
N LEU A 327 5.41 -2.55 19.49
CA LEU A 327 5.48 -1.28 18.76
C LEU A 327 6.18 -1.48 17.41
N LEU A 328 5.58 -1.01 16.32
CA LEU A 328 6.13 -1.19 14.97
C LEU A 328 7.56 -0.64 14.86
N GLU A 329 7.84 0.49 15.50
CA GLU A 329 9.17 1.10 15.54
C GLU A 329 10.18 0.23 16.30
N GLN A 330 9.74 -0.48 17.34
CA GLN A 330 10.59 -1.42 18.06
C GLN A 330 10.89 -2.64 17.19
N THR A 331 9.90 -3.20 16.49
CA THR A 331 10.14 -4.32 15.58
C THR A 331 11.10 -3.92 14.46
N ILE A 332 10.85 -2.78 13.80
CA ILE A 332 11.75 -2.22 12.77
C ILE A 332 13.16 -2.05 13.32
N SER A 333 13.27 -1.54 14.56
CA SER A 333 14.57 -1.32 15.20
C SER A 333 15.33 -2.61 15.48
N LYS A 334 14.64 -3.70 15.80
CA LYS A 334 15.24 -5.01 16.07
C LYS A 334 15.61 -5.76 14.80
N GLN A 335 14.70 -5.78 13.82
CA GLN A 335 14.82 -6.66 12.65
C GLN A 335 15.64 -6.04 11.51
N ILE A 336 15.57 -4.73 11.30
CA ILE A 336 16.25 -4.10 10.15
C ILE A 336 17.67 -3.67 10.53
N GLU A 337 18.65 -4.38 9.99
CA GLU A 337 20.07 -4.08 10.21
C GLU A 337 20.61 -2.99 9.25
N THR A 338 19.97 -2.78 8.10
CA THR A 338 20.41 -1.81 7.10
C THR A 338 20.15 -0.38 7.60
N GLY A 339 21.20 0.30 8.08
CA GLY A 339 21.08 1.56 8.83
C GLY A 339 20.26 2.66 8.15
N GLU A 340 20.47 2.89 6.85
CA GLU A 340 19.77 3.97 6.13
C GLU A 340 18.31 3.64 5.83
N ILE A 341 18.01 2.37 5.54
CA ILE A 341 16.63 1.89 5.34
C ILE A 341 15.86 1.90 6.67
N LYS A 342 16.50 1.46 7.75
CA LYS A 342 15.94 1.55 9.10
C LYS A 342 15.63 3.00 9.48
N LYS A 343 16.56 3.94 9.24
CA LYS A 343 16.33 5.37 9.49
C LYS A 343 15.14 5.90 8.70
N LEU A 344 15.04 5.56 7.41
CA LEU A 344 13.91 5.95 6.57
C LEU A 344 12.58 5.42 7.13
N PHE A 345 12.48 4.11 7.37
CA PHE A 345 11.24 3.50 7.85
C PHE A 345 10.82 4.05 9.22
N LEU A 346 11.76 4.21 10.15
CA LEU A 346 11.48 4.84 11.44
C LEU A 346 11.00 6.28 11.26
N LYS A 347 11.60 7.07 10.37
CA LYS A 347 11.15 8.44 10.06
C LYS A 347 9.71 8.45 9.55
N LEU A 348 9.36 7.55 8.62
CA LEU A 348 8.00 7.48 8.06
C LEU A 348 6.95 7.06 9.10
N VAL A 349 7.24 6.04 9.91
CA VAL A 349 6.31 5.57 10.96
C VAL A 349 6.15 6.63 12.07
N THR A 350 7.23 7.25 12.53
CA THR A 350 7.17 8.23 13.63
C THR A 350 6.53 9.56 13.26
N ASN A 351 6.68 10.01 12.00
CA ASN A 351 5.98 11.20 11.53
C ASN A 351 4.45 10.99 11.54
N GLY A 352 3.99 9.75 11.35
CA GLY A 352 2.57 9.35 11.50
C GLY A 352 1.97 9.65 12.85
N HIS A 353 2.72 9.45 13.93
CA HIS A 353 2.23 9.71 15.28
C HIS A 353 2.20 11.19 15.67
N SER A 354 2.86 12.06 14.90
CA SER A 354 2.99 13.49 15.23
C SER A 354 1.81 14.34 14.73
N SER A 355 1.12 13.92 13.68
CA SER A 355 -0.03 14.63 13.11
C SER A 355 -1.31 14.51 13.96
N ASP A 356 -1.45 13.43 14.74
CA ASP A 356 -2.58 13.24 15.69
C ASP A 356 -2.53 14.18 16.90
N ILE A 357 -1.35 14.65 17.30
CA ILE A 357 -1.19 15.52 18.47
C ILE A 357 -1.68 16.95 18.17
N GLN A 358 -1.61 17.40 16.92
CA GLN A 358 -2.04 18.75 16.52
C GLN A 358 -3.56 18.86 16.31
N THR A 359 -4.23 17.78 15.88
CA THR A 359 -5.69 17.73 15.70
C THR A 359 -6.46 17.60 17.00
N GLN A 360 -5.90 16.99 18.05
CA GLN A 360 -6.58 16.92 19.36
C GLN A 360 -6.46 18.20 20.21
N HIS A 361 -5.44 19.02 20.00
CA HIS A 361 -5.29 20.29 20.73
C HIS A 361 -6.19 21.43 20.19
N SER A 362 -6.71 21.31 18.97
CA SER A 362 -7.55 22.34 18.34
C SER A 362 -9.06 22.19 18.62
N ASN A 363 -9.53 21.00 19.07
CA ASN A 363 -10.96 20.73 19.29
C ASN A 363 -11.38 20.55 20.78
N GLY A 364 -10.51 20.87 21.74
CA GLY A 364 -10.75 20.63 23.16
C GLY A 364 -11.12 21.87 23.99
N GLN A 365 -12.22 22.56 23.69
CA GLN A 365 -12.86 23.46 24.68
C GLN A 365 -14.29 23.03 25.02
N SER A 366 -14.44 22.62 26.29
CA SER A 366 -15.65 22.50 27.11
C SER A 366 -16.62 21.32 26.88
N SER A 367 -16.59 20.36 27.80
CA SER A 367 -17.62 20.23 28.86
C SER A 367 -17.31 19.05 29.79
N HIS A 368 -17.30 19.35 31.09
CA HIS A 368 -17.15 18.38 32.17
C HIS A 368 -18.42 17.53 32.30
N THR A 369 -18.30 16.20 32.24
CA THR A 369 -19.01 15.27 33.15
C THR A 369 -18.16 14.00 33.30
N GLY A 370 -18.01 13.52 34.53
CA GLY A 370 -17.12 12.39 34.83
C GLY A 370 -17.75 11.03 34.56
N MET A 371 -16.96 10.09 34.06
CA MET A 371 -17.04 8.66 34.39
C MET A 371 -15.86 7.88 33.78
N ARG A 372 -15.35 6.92 34.57
CA ARG A 372 -14.45 5.78 34.25
C ARG A 372 -13.38 6.01 33.16
N ARG A 373 -12.12 6.07 33.60
CA ARG A 373 -10.95 5.91 32.73
C ARG A 373 -11.05 4.58 31.97
N ASN A 374 -11.14 4.69 30.65
CA ASN A 374 -11.19 3.57 29.72
C ASN A 374 -9.77 3.03 29.52
N ARG A 375 -9.60 1.71 29.28
CA ARG A 375 -8.26 1.08 29.12
C ARG A 375 -7.41 1.70 28.00
N SER A 376 -8.06 2.32 27.02
CA SER A 376 -7.46 3.12 25.96
C SER A 376 -6.73 4.37 26.50
N GLN A 377 -7.25 5.01 27.54
CA GLN A 377 -6.60 6.17 28.17
C GLN A 377 -5.36 5.76 28.97
N GLU A 378 -5.40 4.61 29.65
CA GLU A 378 -4.24 4.08 30.39
C GLU A 378 -3.11 3.62 29.45
N ALA A 379 -3.45 3.09 28.27
CA ALA A 379 -2.46 2.78 27.23
C ALA A 379 -1.82 4.05 26.65
N LEU A 380 -2.64 5.08 26.38
CA LEU A 380 -2.19 6.40 25.92
C LEU A 380 -1.27 7.08 26.94
N ASP A 381 -1.65 7.04 28.23
CA ASP A 381 -0.85 7.62 29.32
C ASP A 381 0.50 6.91 29.48
N LYS A 382 0.56 5.59 29.24
CA LYS A 382 1.83 4.83 29.24
C LYS A 382 2.74 5.20 28.08
N VAL A 383 2.18 5.40 26.87
CA VAL A 383 2.95 5.85 25.70
C VAL A 383 3.49 7.27 25.93
N LEU A 384 2.66 8.18 26.43
CA LEU A 384 3.05 9.55 26.75
C LEU A 384 4.13 9.64 27.83
N TYR A 385 4.06 8.79 28.86
CA TYR A 385 5.08 8.72 29.91
C TYR A 385 6.43 8.23 29.35
N THR A 386 6.41 7.25 28.45
CA THR A 386 7.62 6.68 27.85
C THR A 386 8.30 7.69 26.91
N LEU A 387 7.53 8.43 26.11
CA LEU A 387 8.05 9.46 25.20
C LEU A 387 8.62 10.69 25.94
N LYS A 388 8.10 11.04 27.12
CA LYS A 388 8.67 12.11 27.95
C LYS A 388 10.01 11.72 28.59
N GLY A 389 10.24 10.43 28.85
CA GLY A 389 11.52 9.92 29.35
C GLY A 389 12.65 10.00 28.33
N ILE A 390 12.33 9.86 27.03
CA ILE A 390 13.32 9.84 25.94
C ILE A 390 13.79 11.27 25.57
N ARG A 391 13.05 12.32 25.92
CA ARG A 391 13.47 13.73 25.69
C ARG A 391 14.45 14.29 26.74
N HIS A 392 14.77 13.54 27.78
CA HIS A 392 15.66 13.97 28.87
C HIS A 392 16.90 13.10 29.08
N GLN A 393 17.27 12.29 28.09
CA GLN A 393 18.59 11.66 27.95
C GLN A 393 19.15 11.99 26.58
#